data_AF-C0E8B8-F1
#
_entry.id   AF-C0E8B8-F1
#
_cell.length_a   1.000
_cell.length_b   1.000
_cell.length_c   1.000
_cell.angle_alpha   90.00
_cell.angle_beta   90.00
_cell.angle_gamma   90.00
#
_symmetry.space_group_name_H-M   'P 1'
#
loop_
_entity.id
_entity.type
_entity.pdbx_description
1 polymer ?
#
loop_
_entity_poly.entity_id
_entity_poly.type
_entity_poly.pdbx_seq_one_letter_code
_entity_poly.pdbx_strand_id
1 'polypeptide(L)'
;MPQSKRFEALAKRPVNQDGFLQEWPEAGIIAMDSPYDPEPSLKIENGVITEMDGKSRAEFDFIDSFIADHAIDLTVAEEAMGMDDLALARQLVDIHVDKSPIKRLVGGMTPAKLCKVLGHMNVVEMMMAMQKMRERAFPSNQCHVTNLKDNPIQIACDSAEAALRGFDETETTVGVARYAPLCGVGILVGSQCGRRGVLSQCAVEEATELKLGMLGITTYAETISVYGTEKVFIDGDDTPYSKTFLAAAYASRGMKMRCTSGAGSEALMGNAEGKSMLYLEARCLLVIKGGGVQGTQNGSVSCVGLATSVPSGVREILAENLLAAMLGLECASSNDQTFTHSDIRRTARMLMQMLPGTDFIFSGYSSTPNYDNMFAGSNFDAEDFDDYNILQRDLKVDGGLRPVSEEDVIAVRTKAAKCMQVVFKALGFPEITDEEVMQNVLANGSKDVTHKRNINEDLKAAKRIQDGDVSGLDIVKALANSEYTDVAQSILEMLKQRISGDYLHTAAILDDRFQVHSSINNPNTYAGPGTGYRLEGEEWEKVKRIPQAIDPDTIN
;
A
#
# COMPACT_ATOMS: atom_id res chain seq x y z
N MET A 1 -1.01 5.58 -49.78
CA MET A 1 -2.46 5.77 -49.55
C MET A 1 -2.65 7.03 -48.74
N PRO A 2 -3.67 7.87 -49.01
CA PRO A 2 -3.94 9.03 -48.16
C PRO A 2 -4.27 8.57 -46.73
N GLN A 3 -3.61 9.15 -45.72
CA GLN A 3 -3.89 8.86 -44.31
C GLN A 3 -5.09 9.68 -43.83
N SER A 4 -5.93 9.06 -43.01
CA SER A 4 -7.04 9.74 -42.36
C SER A 4 -6.53 10.66 -41.27
N LYS A 5 -6.81 11.97 -41.38
CA LYS A 5 -6.46 12.97 -40.35
C LYS A 5 -7.03 12.63 -38.97
N ARG A 6 -8.15 11.90 -38.91
CA ARG A 6 -8.71 11.40 -37.65
C ARG A 6 -7.77 10.39 -36.99
N PHE A 7 -7.21 9.46 -37.77
CA PHE A 7 -6.28 8.46 -37.27
C PHE A 7 -4.92 9.06 -36.90
N GLU A 8 -4.47 10.10 -37.61
CA GLU A 8 -3.27 10.86 -37.19
C GLU A 8 -3.45 11.53 -35.83
N ALA A 9 -4.62 12.10 -35.55
CA ALA A 9 -4.93 12.69 -34.25
C ALA A 9 -5.05 11.63 -33.15
N LEU A 10 -5.71 10.50 -33.44
CA LEU A 10 -5.83 9.38 -32.50
C LEU A 10 -4.47 8.78 -32.17
N ALA A 11 -3.62 8.50 -33.16
CA ALA A 11 -2.30 7.92 -32.96
C ALA A 11 -1.37 8.76 -32.07
N LYS A 12 -1.63 10.07 -31.96
CA LYS A 12 -0.88 10.99 -31.07
C LYS A 12 -1.43 11.07 -29.64
N ARG A 13 -2.56 10.41 -29.34
CA ARG A 13 -3.10 10.38 -27.97
C ARG A 13 -2.15 9.62 -27.04
N PRO A 14 -1.90 10.12 -25.81
CA PRO A 14 -0.92 9.52 -24.91
C PRO A 14 -1.12 8.02 -24.65
N VAL A 15 -2.36 7.57 -24.53
CA VAL A 15 -2.70 6.14 -24.31
C VAL A 15 -2.10 5.18 -25.35
N ASN A 16 -1.80 5.63 -26.57
CA ASN A 16 -1.19 4.77 -27.59
C ASN A 16 0.33 4.57 -27.38
N GLN A 17 0.91 5.15 -26.35
CA GLN A 17 2.26 4.85 -25.87
C GLN A 17 2.27 3.73 -24.81
N ASP A 18 1.09 3.33 -24.32
CA ASP A 18 0.97 2.24 -23.35
C ASP A 18 1.26 0.89 -24.01
N GLY A 19 1.79 -0.05 -23.22
CA GLY A 19 1.97 -1.43 -23.64
C GLY A 19 0.67 -2.21 -23.57
N PHE A 20 0.10 -2.56 -24.73
CA PHE A 20 -1.04 -3.47 -24.83
C PHE A 20 -0.60 -4.78 -25.48
N LEU A 21 -0.97 -5.89 -24.88
CA LEU A 21 -0.65 -7.24 -25.33
C LEU A 21 -1.95 -8.01 -25.64
N GLN A 22 -1.85 -8.92 -26.60
CA GLN A 22 -2.82 -10.01 -26.67
C GLN A 22 -2.53 -10.97 -25.51
N GLU A 23 -3.56 -11.68 -25.04
CA GLU A 23 -3.36 -12.71 -24.02
C GLU A 23 -2.39 -13.78 -24.51
N TRP A 24 -1.52 -14.22 -23.60
CA TRP A 24 -0.62 -15.34 -23.81
C TRP A 24 -0.65 -16.25 -22.57
N PRO A 25 -1.69 -17.11 -22.47
CA PRO A 25 -1.94 -17.91 -21.27
C PRO A 25 -0.81 -18.86 -20.91
N GLU A 26 -0.09 -19.44 -21.89
CA GLU A 26 1.05 -20.33 -21.63
C GLU A 26 2.18 -19.64 -20.84
N ALA A 27 2.32 -18.32 -20.99
CA ALA A 27 3.27 -17.51 -20.24
C ALA A 27 2.66 -16.84 -19.00
N GLY A 28 1.38 -17.09 -18.71
CA GLY A 28 0.61 -16.43 -17.65
C GLY A 28 0.33 -14.94 -17.92
N ILE A 29 0.46 -14.48 -19.16
CA ILE A 29 0.09 -13.12 -19.57
C ILE A 29 -1.40 -13.10 -19.90
N ILE A 30 -2.21 -13.31 -18.86
CA ILE A 30 -3.67 -13.28 -18.88
C ILE A 30 -4.13 -12.91 -17.46
N ALA A 31 -5.02 -11.92 -17.36
CA ALA A 31 -5.41 -11.38 -16.06
C ALA A 31 -6.12 -12.44 -15.19
N MET A 32 -7.11 -13.10 -15.76
CA MET A 32 -8.03 -13.99 -15.05
C MET A 32 -8.59 -15.04 -16.00
N ASP A 33 -9.14 -16.13 -15.45
CA ASP A 33 -9.83 -17.20 -16.18
C ASP A 33 -8.95 -17.86 -17.26
N SER A 34 -7.69 -18.18 -16.92
CA SER A 34 -6.79 -18.90 -17.83
C SER A 34 -7.34 -20.30 -18.13
N PRO A 35 -7.22 -20.80 -19.37
CA PRO A 35 -7.53 -22.20 -19.68
C PRO A 35 -6.66 -23.21 -18.91
N TYR A 36 -5.56 -22.76 -18.29
CA TYR A 36 -4.67 -23.59 -17.48
C TYR A 36 -4.86 -23.38 -15.97
N ASP A 37 -5.78 -22.52 -15.56
CA ASP A 37 -6.17 -22.42 -14.15
C ASP A 37 -6.92 -23.70 -13.75
N PRO A 38 -6.70 -24.21 -12.52
CA PRO A 38 -7.38 -25.40 -12.08
C PRO A 38 -8.87 -25.15 -11.82
N GLU A 39 -9.67 -26.20 -11.99
CA GLU A 39 -11.04 -26.19 -11.50
C GLU A 39 -11.06 -26.36 -9.97
N PRO A 40 -11.94 -25.64 -9.24
CA PRO A 40 -11.99 -25.73 -7.79
C PRO A 40 -12.31 -27.14 -7.32
N SER A 41 -11.47 -27.68 -6.44
CA SER A 41 -11.70 -28.99 -5.83
C SER A 41 -10.97 -29.10 -4.50
N LEU A 42 -11.54 -29.88 -3.58
CA LEU A 42 -10.95 -30.11 -2.26
C LEU A 42 -11.35 -31.51 -1.76
N LYS A 43 -10.38 -32.28 -1.27
CA LYS A 43 -10.63 -33.54 -0.53
C LYS A 43 -9.95 -33.48 0.82
N ILE A 44 -10.68 -33.89 1.85
CA ILE A 44 -10.21 -33.94 3.23
C ILE A 44 -10.33 -35.38 3.72
N GLU A 45 -9.24 -35.96 4.19
CA GLU A 45 -9.20 -37.28 4.79
C GLU A 45 -8.54 -37.19 6.17
N ASN A 46 -9.23 -37.65 7.21
CA ASN A 46 -8.74 -37.64 8.59
C ASN A 46 -8.25 -36.26 9.07
N GLY A 47 -8.92 -35.18 8.64
CA GLY A 47 -8.56 -33.82 9.00
C GLY A 47 -7.34 -33.26 8.25
N VAL A 48 -6.94 -33.89 7.15
CA VAL A 48 -5.83 -33.45 6.29
C VAL A 48 -6.34 -33.26 4.88
N ILE A 49 -6.01 -32.13 4.24
CA ILE A 49 -6.31 -31.91 2.82
C ILE A 49 -5.41 -32.83 1.99
N THR A 50 -6.03 -33.77 1.25
CA THR A 50 -5.35 -34.75 0.38
C THR A 50 -5.40 -34.39 -1.09
N GLU A 51 -6.27 -33.46 -1.49
CA GLU A 51 -6.36 -32.88 -2.83
C GLU A 51 -6.83 -31.43 -2.72
N MET A 52 -6.22 -30.53 -3.50
CA MET A 52 -6.61 -29.12 -3.61
C MET A 52 -6.43 -28.67 -5.05
N ASP A 53 -7.48 -28.08 -5.64
CA ASP A 53 -7.48 -27.50 -6.98
C ASP A 53 -6.85 -28.42 -8.04
N GLY A 54 -7.29 -29.69 -8.04
CA GLY A 54 -6.92 -30.71 -9.01
C GLY A 54 -5.55 -31.34 -8.78
N LYS A 55 -4.78 -30.89 -7.79
CA LYS A 55 -3.49 -31.48 -7.39
C LYS A 55 -3.68 -32.41 -6.20
N SER A 56 -3.10 -33.60 -6.25
CA SER A 56 -3.01 -34.45 -5.07
C SER A 56 -1.95 -33.92 -4.11
N ARG A 57 -2.04 -34.24 -2.82
CA ARG A 57 -1.05 -33.81 -1.82
C ARG A 57 0.39 -34.25 -2.14
N ALA A 58 0.57 -35.34 -2.89
CA ALA A 58 1.88 -35.80 -3.34
C ALA A 58 2.49 -34.92 -4.44
N GLU A 59 1.68 -34.11 -5.12
CA GLU A 59 2.05 -33.16 -6.17
C GLU A 59 2.12 -31.72 -5.66
N PHE A 60 1.82 -31.49 -4.38
CA PHE A 60 1.91 -30.17 -3.78
C PHE A 60 3.33 -29.65 -3.82
N ASP A 61 3.48 -28.42 -4.32
CA ASP A 61 4.67 -27.62 -4.04
C ASP A 61 4.61 -27.07 -2.60
N PHE A 62 5.60 -26.25 -2.22
CA PHE A 62 5.64 -25.70 -0.87
C PHE A 62 4.53 -24.67 -0.57
N ILE A 63 3.86 -24.10 -1.59
CA ILE A 63 2.78 -23.11 -1.46
C ILE A 63 1.49 -23.89 -1.26
N ASP A 64 1.26 -24.91 -2.10
CA ASP A 64 0.13 -25.82 -1.97
C ASP A 64 0.12 -26.47 -0.58
N SER A 65 1.28 -26.98 -0.14
CA SER A 65 1.44 -27.57 1.20
C SER A 65 1.15 -26.56 2.31
N PHE A 66 1.67 -25.34 2.19
CA PHE A 66 1.48 -24.30 3.20
C PHE A 66 0.01 -23.85 3.28
N ILE A 67 -0.64 -23.60 2.14
CA ILE A 67 -2.05 -23.21 2.07
C ILE A 67 -2.94 -24.31 2.68
N ALA A 68 -2.71 -25.57 2.28
CA ALA A 68 -3.47 -26.71 2.76
C ALA A 68 -3.35 -26.90 4.29
N ASP A 69 -2.19 -26.59 4.87
CA ASP A 69 -1.93 -26.86 6.28
C ASP A 69 -2.21 -25.65 7.19
N HIS A 70 -2.27 -24.43 6.64
CA HIS A 70 -2.32 -23.21 7.45
C HIS A 70 -3.41 -22.20 7.06
N ALA A 71 -3.93 -22.21 5.83
CA ALA A 71 -4.78 -21.12 5.34
C ALA A 71 -6.28 -21.45 5.27
N ILE A 72 -6.63 -22.73 5.02
CA ILE A 72 -8.02 -23.17 4.82
C ILE A 72 -8.63 -23.65 6.14
N ASP A 73 -9.77 -23.06 6.52
CA ASP A 73 -10.58 -23.49 7.65
C ASP A 73 -11.36 -24.77 7.30
N LEU A 74 -10.83 -25.90 7.75
CA LEU A 74 -11.40 -27.23 7.52
C LEU A 74 -12.80 -27.40 8.13
N THR A 75 -13.21 -26.57 9.09
CA THR A 75 -14.52 -26.67 9.74
C THR A 75 -15.68 -26.23 8.85
N VAL A 76 -15.38 -25.45 7.80
CA VAL A 76 -16.35 -24.89 6.85
C VAL A 76 -16.02 -25.24 5.40
N ALA A 77 -14.85 -25.81 5.13
CA ALA A 77 -14.38 -26.05 3.77
C ALA A 77 -15.34 -26.89 2.90
N GLU A 78 -15.90 -27.99 3.42
CA GLU A 78 -16.87 -28.79 2.65
C GLU A 78 -18.15 -28.00 2.30
N GLU A 79 -18.64 -27.17 3.23
CA GLU A 79 -19.79 -26.29 3.00
C GLU A 79 -19.45 -25.25 1.92
N ALA A 80 -18.36 -24.52 2.11
CA ALA A 80 -17.94 -23.44 1.21
C ALA A 80 -17.66 -23.93 -0.21
N MET A 81 -16.98 -25.06 -0.35
CA MET A 81 -16.66 -25.67 -1.65
C MET A 81 -17.90 -26.23 -2.34
N GLY A 82 -18.90 -26.71 -1.57
CA GLY A 82 -20.17 -27.23 -2.08
C GLY A 82 -21.20 -26.16 -2.48
N MET A 83 -20.99 -24.89 -2.14
CA MET A 83 -21.88 -23.79 -2.53
C MET A 83 -21.69 -23.38 -3.99
N ASP A 84 -22.77 -22.95 -4.63
CA ASP A 84 -22.74 -22.38 -5.98
C ASP A 84 -21.96 -21.06 -6.01
N ASP A 85 -21.03 -20.93 -6.96
CA ASP A 85 -20.12 -19.77 -7.08
C ASP A 85 -20.89 -18.45 -7.28
N LEU A 86 -21.95 -18.50 -8.10
CA LEU A 86 -22.79 -17.35 -8.37
C LEU A 86 -23.65 -16.96 -7.16
N ALA A 87 -24.11 -17.93 -6.37
CA ALA A 87 -24.79 -17.66 -5.11
C ALA A 87 -23.87 -16.94 -4.11
N LEU A 88 -22.60 -17.34 -4.01
CA LEU A 88 -21.59 -16.65 -3.20
C LEU A 88 -21.32 -15.23 -3.71
N ALA A 89 -21.17 -15.06 -5.03
CA ALA A 89 -20.98 -13.74 -5.65
C ALA A 89 -22.16 -12.79 -5.37
N ARG A 90 -23.39 -13.31 -5.36
CA ARG A 90 -24.59 -12.54 -5.00
C ARG A 90 -24.57 -12.11 -3.52
N GLN A 91 -24.14 -12.98 -2.62
CA GLN A 91 -24.02 -12.61 -1.19
C GLN A 91 -23.05 -11.45 -0.97
N LEU A 92 -21.99 -11.34 -1.77
CA LEU A 92 -21.03 -10.23 -1.68
C LEU A 92 -21.68 -8.86 -1.91
N VAL A 93 -22.70 -8.77 -2.76
CA VAL A 93 -23.41 -7.50 -3.06
C VAL A 93 -24.75 -7.35 -2.34
N ASP A 94 -25.27 -8.42 -1.75
CA ASP A 94 -26.52 -8.39 -0.99
C ASP A 94 -26.34 -7.60 0.31
N ILE A 95 -27.10 -6.52 0.46
CA ILE A 95 -27.08 -5.65 1.65
C ILE A 95 -27.70 -6.31 2.88
N HIS A 96 -28.47 -7.38 2.70
CA HIS A 96 -29.06 -8.15 3.80
C HIS A 96 -28.13 -9.23 4.34
N VAL A 97 -26.98 -9.45 3.69
CA VAL A 97 -25.95 -10.39 4.14
C VAL A 97 -24.78 -9.60 4.72
N ASP A 98 -24.57 -9.75 6.03
CA ASP A 98 -23.43 -9.18 6.75
C ASP A 98 -22.10 -9.75 6.23
N LYS A 99 -20.98 -9.04 6.48
CA LYS A 99 -19.65 -9.54 6.07
C LYS A 99 -19.20 -10.79 6.83
N SER A 100 -19.67 -11.01 8.06
CA SER A 100 -19.16 -12.10 8.92
C SER A 100 -19.49 -13.51 8.38
N PRO A 101 -20.73 -13.82 7.94
CA PRO A 101 -21.03 -15.10 7.29
C PRO A 101 -20.23 -15.34 6.00
N ILE A 102 -19.97 -14.27 5.23
CA ILE A 102 -19.18 -14.33 4.00
C ILE A 102 -17.74 -14.71 4.35
N LYS A 103 -17.10 -13.98 5.28
CA LYS A 103 -15.73 -14.28 5.73
C LYS A 103 -15.57 -15.70 6.24
N ARG A 104 -16.56 -16.20 6.99
CA ARG A 104 -16.57 -17.60 7.46
C ARG A 104 -16.49 -18.56 6.27
N LEU A 105 -17.35 -18.39 5.26
CA LEU A 105 -17.34 -19.24 4.07
C LEU A 105 -16.04 -19.11 3.28
N VAL A 106 -15.56 -17.89 3.08
CA VAL A 106 -14.29 -17.60 2.38
C VAL A 106 -13.12 -18.31 3.04
N GLY A 107 -13.10 -18.41 4.37
CA GLY A 107 -12.08 -19.16 5.11
C GLY A 107 -11.95 -20.63 4.70
N GLY A 108 -13.01 -21.25 4.19
CA GLY A 108 -12.99 -22.65 3.71
C GLY A 108 -12.72 -22.82 2.22
N MET A 109 -12.49 -21.74 1.46
CA MET A 109 -12.34 -21.80 0.01
C MET A 109 -10.90 -22.02 -0.43
N THR A 110 -10.71 -22.75 -1.53
CA THR A 110 -9.41 -22.90 -2.22
C THR A 110 -9.07 -21.66 -3.07
N PRO A 111 -7.81 -21.48 -3.51
CA PRO A 111 -7.44 -20.40 -4.43
C PRO A 111 -8.36 -20.33 -5.66
N ALA A 112 -8.60 -21.46 -6.34
CA ALA A 112 -9.44 -21.47 -7.54
C ALA A 112 -10.91 -21.13 -7.23
N LYS A 113 -11.45 -21.58 -6.09
CA LYS A 113 -12.82 -21.27 -5.67
C LYS A 113 -13.01 -19.76 -5.48
N LEU A 114 -12.04 -19.10 -4.84
CA LEU A 114 -12.04 -17.64 -4.65
C LEU A 114 -12.09 -16.91 -6.00
N CYS A 115 -11.26 -17.33 -6.96
CA CYS A 115 -11.24 -16.75 -8.30
C CYS A 115 -12.56 -16.96 -9.04
N LYS A 116 -13.15 -18.17 -9.02
CA LYS A 116 -14.42 -18.47 -9.70
C LYS A 116 -15.57 -17.61 -9.18
N VAL A 117 -15.67 -17.39 -7.87
CA VAL A 117 -16.68 -16.52 -7.27
C VAL A 117 -16.56 -15.10 -7.84
N LEU A 118 -15.35 -14.53 -7.87
CA LEU A 118 -15.11 -13.18 -8.41
C LEU A 118 -15.24 -13.09 -9.93
N GLY A 119 -15.00 -14.19 -10.64
CA GLY A 119 -15.19 -14.33 -12.09
C GLY A 119 -16.62 -13.98 -12.53
N HIS A 120 -17.62 -14.14 -11.66
CA HIS A 120 -19.01 -13.78 -11.94
C HIS A 120 -19.34 -12.28 -11.82
N MET A 121 -18.44 -11.46 -11.26
CA MET A 121 -18.76 -10.09 -10.88
C MET A 121 -18.18 -9.06 -11.85
N ASN A 122 -18.94 -8.03 -12.20
CA ASN A 122 -18.42 -6.84 -12.86
C ASN A 122 -17.83 -5.85 -11.84
N VAL A 123 -17.16 -4.80 -12.31
CA VAL A 123 -16.48 -3.84 -11.42
C VAL A 123 -17.43 -3.07 -10.49
N VAL A 124 -18.68 -2.81 -10.89
CA VAL A 124 -19.66 -2.13 -10.02
C VAL A 124 -20.04 -3.04 -8.86
N GLU A 125 -20.26 -4.31 -9.14
CA GLU A 125 -20.54 -5.33 -8.12
C GLU A 125 -19.34 -5.53 -7.19
N MET A 126 -18.11 -5.55 -7.73
CA MET A 126 -16.89 -5.66 -6.92
C MET A 126 -16.68 -4.43 -6.03
N MET A 127 -16.92 -3.21 -6.53
CA MET A 127 -16.88 -1.99 -5.69
C MET A 127 -17.96 -2.05 -4.60
N MET A 128 -19.17 -2.49 -4.93
CA MET A 128 -20.25 -2.67 -3.97
C MET A 128 -19.88 -3.67 -2.87
N ALA A 129 -19.22 -4.76 -3.23
CA ALA A 129 -18.70 -5.73 -2.27
C ALA A 129 -17.54 -5.18 -1.44
N MET A 130 -16.60 -4.45 -2.07
CA MET A 130 -15.42 -3.90 -1.40
C MET A 130 -15.80 -2.98 -0.23
N GLN A 131 -16.73 -2.05 -0.43
CA GLN A 131 -17.16 -1.16 0.67
C GLN A 131 -17.80 -1.92 1.84
N LYS A 132 -18.29 -3.14 1.62
CA LYS A 132 -18.79 -4.03 2.68
C LYS A 132 -17.68 -4.86 3.31
N MET A 133 -16.77 -5.40 2.50
CA MET A 133 -15.75 -6.34 2.93
C MET A 133 -14.54 -5.66 3.60
N ARG A 134 -14.26 -4.38 3.30
CA ARG A 134 -13.19 -3.60 3.96
C ARG A 134 -13.21 -3.79 5.48
N GLU A 135 -12.02 -3.88 6.07
CA GLU A 135 -11.87 -4.17 7.49
C GLU A 135 -12.23 -2.99 8.38
N ARG A 136 -11.53 -1.87 8.22
CA ARG A 136 -11.77 -0.64 8.98
C ARG A 136 -12.97 0.12 8.44
N ALA A 137 -13.72 0.74 9.35
CA ALA A 137 -14.95 1.46 9.03
C ALA A 137 -14.71 2.54 7.98
N PHE A 138 -13.69 3.37 8.17
CA PHE A 138 -13.34 4.48 7.27
C PHE A 138 -12.07 4.16 6.48
N PRO A 139 -12.00 4.60 5.21
CA PRO A 139 -10.81 4.44 4.39
C PRO A 139 -9.70 5.39 4.86
N SER A 140 -8.47 5.05 4.50
CA SER A 140 -7.30 5.91 4.68
C SER A 140 -6.46 5.93 3.40
N ASN A 141 -5.26 6.51 3.46
CA ASN A 141 -4.37 6.69 2.34
C ASN A 141 -2.89 6.60 2.80
N GLN A 142 -2.04 6.02 1.96
CA GLN A 142 -0.59 5.95 2.11
C GLN A 142 0.11 6.69 0.96
N CYS A 143 1.28 7.25 1.23
CA CYS A 143 2.10 7.88 0.20
C CYS A 143 3.55 7.43 0.14
N HIS A 144 4.14 7.53 -1.05
CA HIS A 144 5.57 7.50 -1.28
C HIS A 144 6.19 8.88 -1.02
N VAL A 145 7.30 8.91 -0.28
CA VAL A 145 8.11 10.09 0.02
C VAL A 145 9.55 9.78 -0.38
N THR A 146 9.92 10.12 -1.61
CA THR A 146 11.23 9.80 -2.18
C THR A 146 11.73 10.92 -3.08
N ASN A 147 13.03 10.92 -3.37
CA ASN A 147 13.61 11.82 -4.36
C ASN A 147 14.82 11.18 -5.04
N LEU A 148 15.14 11.61 -6.27
CA LEU A 148 16.23 11.06 -7.10
C LEU A 148 17.62 11.09 -6.44
N LYS A 149 17.81 11.91 -5.41
CA LYS A 149 19.10 12.15 -4.77
C LYS A 149 19.25 11.43 -3.44
N ASP A 150 18.23 10.68 -3.00
CA ASP A 150 18.13 10.10 -1.66
C ASP A 150 18.40 11.17 -0.57
N ASN A 151 17.97 12.42 -0.81
CA ASN A 151 18.22 13.53 0.11
C ASN A 151 17.33 13.39 1.35
N PRO A 152 17.88 13.13 2.54
CA PRO A 152 17.07 12.87 3.73
C PRO A 152 16.37 14.12 4.26
N ILE A 153 16.85 15.32 3.93
CA ILE A 153 16.23 16.60 4.32
C ILE A 153 15.00 16.85 3.45
N GLN A 154 15.13 16.59 2.15
CA GLN A 154 13.99 16.67 1.24
C GLN A 154 12.89 15.66 1.66
N ILE A 155 13.27 14.41 1.95
CA ILE A 155 12.34 13.39 2.47
C ILE A 155 11.64 13.88 3.74
N ALA A 156 12.36 14.53 4.67
CA ALA A 156 11.73 15.06 5.87
C ALA A 156 10.71 16.18 5.56
N CYS A 157 11.03 17.10 4.65
CA CYS A 157 10.08 18.12 4.20
C CYS A 157 8.84 17.51 3.54
N ASP A 158 9.05 16.63 2.57
CA ASP A 158 7.97 16.02 1.78
C ASP A 158 7.10 15.11 2.65
N SER A 159 7.69 14.40 3.62
CA SER A 159 6.95 13.59 4.60
C SER A 159 6.12 14.45 5.57
N ALA A 160 6.62 15.62 5.96
CA ALA A 160 5.86 16.55 6.79
C ALA A 160 4.66 17.16 6.05
N GLU A 161 4.85 17.52 4.78
CA GLU A 161 3.75 17.96 3.93
C GLU A 161 2.73 16.84 3.69
N ALA A 162 3.20 15.62 3.39
CA ALA A 162 2.33 14.47 3.21
C ALA A 162 1.46 14.20 4.46
N ALA A 163 2.09 14.18 5.64
CA ALA A 163 1.39 13.98 6.90
C ALA A 163 0.33 15.08 7.17
N LEU A 164 0.63 16.33 6.81
CA LEU A 164 -0.32 17.46 6.88
C LEU A 164 -1.50 17.29 5.92
N ARG A 165 -1.25 16.78 4.70
CA ARG A 165 -2.28 16.53 3.67
C ARG A 165 -3.25 15.41 4.04
N GLY A 166 -2.89 14.54 4.98
CA GLY A 166 -3.81 13.55 5.56
C GLY A 166 -3.36 12.10 5.48
N PHE A 167 -2.21 11.80 4.85
CA PHE A 167 -1.69 10.42 4.80
C PHE A 167 -1.47 9.87 6.21
N ASP A 168 -1.97 8.66 6.48
CA ASP A 168 -1.75 7.95 7.76
C ASP A 168 -0.51 7.06 7.70
N GLU A 169 -0.07 6.69 6.50
CA GLU A 169 1.16 5.95 6.28
C GLU A 169 2.02 6.64 5.21
N THR A 170 3.33 6.61 5.44
CA THR A 170 4.34 7.16 4.55
C THR A 170 5.39 6.10 4.30
N GLU A 171 5.92 6.07 3.09
CA GLU A 171 6.89 5.08 2.65
C GLU A 171 8.02 5.75 1.88
N THR A 172 9.25 5.36 2.17
CA THR A 172 10.41 5.76 1.37
C THR A 172 11.13 4.53 0.85
N THR A 173 11.90 4.71 -0.23
CA THR A 173 12.91 3.76 -0.70
C THR A 173 14.08 4.58 -1.25
N VAL A 174 15.10 3.90 -1.75
CA VAL A 174 16.36 4.53 -2.12
C VAL A 174 16.85 4.10 -3.50
N GLY A 175 17.44 5.05 -4.23
CA GLY A 175 18.21 4.74 -5.44
C GLY A 175 19.56 4.08 -5.11
N VAL A 176 20.13 4.43 -3.95
CA VAL A 176 21.37 3.85 -3.43
C VAL A 176 21.09 3.18 -2.10
N ALA A 177 21.09 1.84 -2.06
CA ALA A 177 20.77 1.04 -0.86
C ALA A 177 21.40 1.53 0.46
N ARG A 178 22.66 2.02 0.41
CA ARG A 178 23.38 2.51 1.60
C ARG A 178 22.81 3.82 2.19
N TYR A 179 21.93 4.52 1.50
CA TYR A 179 21.23 5.70 2.02
C TYR A 179 20.00 5.36 2.87
N ALA A 180 19.52 4.12 2.83
CA ALA A 180 18.28 3.71 3.49
C ALA A 180 18.20 4.13 4.98
N PRO A 181 19.26 4.03 5.80
CA PRO A 181 19.20 4.49 7.17
C PRO A 181 18.93 5.99 7.32
N LEU A 182 19.54 6.84 6.46
CA LEU A 182 19.31 8.29 6.52
C LEU A 182 17.94 8.68 5.96
N CYS A 183 17.48 8.02 4.91
CA CYS A 183 16.13 8.22 4.38
C CYS A 183 15.07 7.80 5.40
N GLY A 184 15.29 6.69 6.09
CA GLY A 184 14.49 6.24 7.23
C GLY A 184 14.41 7.27 8.35
N VAL A 185 15.53 7.92 8.72
CA VAL A 185 15.52 9.03 9.68
C VAL A 185 14.71 10.22 9.14
N GLY A 186 14.89 10.57 7.86
CA GLY A 186 14.18 11.66 7.21
C GLY A 186 12.67 11.48 7.25
N ILE A 187 12.17 10.31 6.84
CA ILE A 187 10.72 10.03 6.81
C ILE A 187 10.14 9.92 8.23
N LEU A 188 10.86 9.34 9.19
CA LEU A 188 10.41 9.26 10.57
C LEU A 188 10.29 10.66 11.19
N VAL A 189 11.30 11.52 11.04
CA VAL A 189 11.26 12.87 11.61
C VAL A 189 10.21 13.73 10.90
N GLY A 190 10.18 13.68 9.57
CA GLY A 190 9.26 14.45 8.75
C GLY A 190 7.79 14.16 9.06
N SER A 191 7.41 12.88 9.05
CA SER A 191 6.03 12.44 9.32
C SER A 191 5.53 13.00 10.66
N GLN A 192 6.34 12.90 11.72
CA GLN A 192 6.00 13.41 13.05
C GLN A 192 6.01 14.94 13.17
N CYS A 193 6.64 15.65 12.24
CA CYS A 193 6.57 17.11 12.16
C CYS A 193 5.25 17.60 11.54
N GLY A 194 4.77 16.90 10.52
CA GLY A 194 3.53 17.24 9.82
C GLY A 194 2.28 16.84 10.60
N ARG A 195 2.18 15.57 10.99
CA ARG A 195 1.09 15.07 11.83
C ARG A 195 1.58 13.91 12.70
N ARG A 196 1.40 14.08 14.01
CA ARG A 196 1.73 13.06 15.01
C ARG A 196 0.92 11.78 14.75
N GLY A 197 1.52 10.62 14.96
CA GLY A 197 0.85 9.33 14.76
C GLY A 197 1.04 8.72 13.37
N VAL A 198 1.49 9.49 12.37
CA VAL A 198 1.72 8.96 11.02
C VAL A 198 2.78 7.86 11.05
N LEU A 199 2.47 6.74 10.40
CA LEU A 199 3.39 5.60 10.30
C LEU A 199 4.37 5.83 9.15
N SER A 200 5.61 5.38 9.31
CA SER A 200 6.67 5.53 8.32
C SER A 200 7.44 4.23 8.12
N GLN A 201 7.63 3.81 6.87
CA GLN A 201 8.44 2.65 6.49
C GLN A 201 9.57 3.03 5.52
N CYS A 202 10.52 2.11 5.33
CA CYS A 202 11.62 2.26 4.39
C CYS A 202 11.84 0.93 3.66
N ALA A 203 11.23 0.81 2.48
CA ALA A 203 11.20 -0.40 1.67
C ALA A 203 12.57 -0.70 1.06
N VAL A 204 13.23 -1.75 1.53
CA VAL A 204 14.54 -2.23 1.06
C VAL A 204 14.63 -3.75 1.19
N GLU A 205 15.82 -4.33 1.01
CA GLU A 205 16.03 -5.76 1.27
C GLU A 205 15.60 -6.14 2.71
N GLU A 206 14.94 -7.29 2.83
CA GLU A 206 14.15 -7.70 4.00
C GLU A 206 14.92 -7.71 5.33
N ALA A 207 16.15 -8.23 5.35
CA ALA A 207 16.97 -8.25 6.56
C ALA A 207 17.44 -6.84 6.94
N THR A 208 17.74 -6.00 5.94
CA THR A 208 18.08 -4.59 6.13
C THR A 208 16.88 -3.81 6.67
N GLU A 209 15.69 -4.01 6.11
CA GLU A 209 14.46 -3.34 6.56
C GLU A 209 14.10 -3.75 7.99
N LEU A 210 14.17 -5.05 8.31
CA LEU A 210 13.96 -5.55 9.67
C LEU A 210 14.97 -4.93 10.64
N LYS A 211 16.24 -4.79 10.23
CA LYS A 211 17.27 -4.15 11.06
C LYS A 211 16.95 -2.69 11.34
N LEU A 212 16.53 -1.90 10.35
CA LEU A 212 16.06 -0.52 10.55
C LEU A 212 14.86 -0.47 11.50
N GLY A 213 13.95 -1.42 11.35
CA GLY A 213 12.84 -1.65 12.27
C GLY A 213 13.29 -1.91 13.70
N MET A 214 14.23 -2.83 13.92
CA MET A 214 14.77 -3.14 15.25
C MET A 214 15.50 -1.95 15.89
N LEU A 215 16.12 -1.09 15.08
CA LEU A 215 16.78 0.13 15.53
C LEU A 215 15.79 1.27 15.84
N GLY A 216 14.50 1.10 15.56
CA GLY A 216 13.48 2.13 15.79
C GLY A 216 13.53 3.27 14.79
N ILE A 217 14.04 3.02 13.57
CA ILE A 217 14.13 4.01 12.48
C ILE A 217 12.83 4.05 11.65
N THR A 218 12.11 2.94 11.57
CA THR A 218 10.77 2.85 10.96
C THR A 218 9.72 2.53 12.02
N THR A 219 8.43 2.69 11.70
CA THR A 219 7.33 2.34 12.62
C THR A 219 6.58 1.09 12.17
N TYR A 220 6.65 0.73 10.89
CA TYR A 220 6.09 -0.48 10.30
C TYR A 220 6.90 -0.90 9.06
N ALA A 221 6.49 -2.01 8.42
CA ALA A 221 7.02 -2.51 7.14
C ALA A 221 5.89 -3.09 6.27
N GLU A 222 5.98 -3.00 4.95
CA GLU A 222 4.94 -3.48 4.02
C GLU A 222 5.48 -4.34 2.89
N THR A 223 6.67 -4.02 2.37
CA THR A 223 7.28 -4.68 1.20
C THR A 223 7.80 -6.10 1.49
N ILE A 224 7.17 -6.78 2.46
CA ILE A 224 7.45 -8.16 2.86
C ILE A 224 6.81 -9.10 1.83
N SER A 225 7.51 -9.33 0.73
CA SER A 225 6.91 -9.81 -0.52
C SER A 225 6.47 -11.29 -0.48
N VAL A 226 5.41 -11.68 -1.18
CA VAL A 226 4.94 -13.08 -1.30
C VAL A 226 4.56 -13.35 -2.76
N TYR A 227 4.85 -14.56 -3.24
CA TYR A 227 4.70 -14.93 -4.65
C TYR A 227 3.91 -16.23 -4.84
N GLY A 228 3.23 -16.35 -5.98
CA GLY A 228 2.26 -17.39 -6.28
C GLY A 228 2.82 -18.65 -6.94
N THR A 229 4.13 -18.70 -7.24
CA THR A 229 4.81 -19.93 -7.73
C THR A 229 6.12 -20.17 -6.98
N GLU A 230 6.51 -21.44 -6.85
CA GLU A 230 7.69 -21.83 -6.08
C GLU A 230 8.98 -21.22 -6.63
N LYS A 231 9.14 -21.22 -7.96
CA LYS A 231 10.33 -20.66 -8.58
C LYS A 231 10.45 -19.15 -8.34
N VAL A 232 9.34 -18.42 -8.43
CA VAL A 232 9.34 -16.96 -8.23
C VAL A 232 9.59 -16.63 -6.77
N PHE A 233 9.05 -17.42 -5.84
CA PHE A 233 9.36 -17.28 -4.42
C PHE A 233 10.86 -17.46 -4.14
N ILE A 234 11.48 -18.49 -4.74
CA ILE A 234 12.92 -18.74 -4.62
C ILE A 234 13.74 -17.61 -5.25
N ASP A 235 13.35 -17.10 -6.43
CA ASP A 235 14.01 -15.94 -7.05
C ASP A 235 13.81 -14.65 -6.23
N GLY A 236 12.72 -14.58 -5.46
CA GLY A 236 12.48 -13.57 -4.41
C GLY A 236 13.23 -13.83 -3.10
N ASP A 237 14.14 -14.81 -3.07
CA ASP A 237 15.01 -15.23 -1.95
C ASP A 237 14.28 -15.69 -0.69
N ASP A 238 13.09 -16.28 -0.84
CA ASP A 238 12.27 -16.68 0.29
C ASP A 238 11.37 -17.91 0.02
N THR A 239 10.64 -18.32 1.05
CA THR A 239 9.63 -19.37 1.05
C THR A 239 8.42 -18.90 1.88
N PRO A 240 7.25 -19.57 1.78
CA PRO A 240 6.12 -19.27 2.67
C PRO A 240 6.50 -19.31 4.17
N TYR A 241 7.40 -20.21 4.57
CA TYR A 241 7.86 -20.34 5.95
C TYR A 241 8.81 -19.24 6.40
N SER A 242 9.77 -18.83 5.54
CA SER A 242 10.69 -17.75 5.89
C SER A 242 9.97 -16.41 5.96
N LYS A 243 9.00 -16.14 5.07
CA LYS A 243 8.13 -14.94 5.17
C LYS A 243 7.24 -14.96 6.41
N THR A 244 6.65 -16.11 6.73
CA THR A 244 5.86 -16.25 7.97
C THR A 244 6.73 -16.03 9.21
N PHE A 245 7.95 -16.56 9.22
CA PHE A 245 8.91 -16.32 10.29
C PHE A 245 9.31 -14.84 10.38
N LEU A 246 9.53 -14.18 9.24
CA LEU A 246 9.85 -12.75 9.17
C LEU A 246 8.69 -11.89 9.70
N ALA A 247 7.45 -12.19 9.32
CA ALA A 247 6.26 -11.55 9.88
C ALA A 247 6.20 -11.70 11.42
N ALA A 248 6.45 -12.91 11.92
CA ALA A 248 6.55 -13.16 13.36
C ALA A 248 7.74 -12.40 14.01
N ALA A 249 8.85 -12.21 13.28
CA ALA A 249 9.99 -11.43 13.75
C ALA A 249 9.62 -9.95 13.94
N TYR A 250 8.91 -9.34 13.00
CA TYR A 250 8.35 -7.98 13.17
C TYR A 250 7.38 -7.93 14.37
N ALA A 251 6.40 -8.82 14.41
CA ALA A 251 5.41 -8.87 15.50
C ALA A 251 6.07 -9.05 16.88
N SER A 252 7.11 -9.88 16.98
CA SER A 252 7.87 -10.08 18.24
C SER A 252 8.60 -8.84 18.74
N ARG A 253 8.83 -7.85 17.87
CA ARG A 253 9.39 -6.53 18.20
C ARG A 253 8.30 -5.47 18.35
N GLY A 254 7.05 -5.92 18.43
CA GLY A 254 5.89 -5.06 18.44
C GLY A 254 5.83 -4.20 17.18
N MET A 255 6.26 -4.68 16.02
CA MET A 255 6.20 -3.90 14.79
C MET A 255 5.00 -4.29 13.93
N LYS A 256 4.17 -3.30 13.58
CA LYS A 256 3.16 -3.47 12.53
C LYS A 256 3.90 -3.87 11.26
N MET A 257 3.35 -4.85 10.56
CA MET A 257 3.76 -5.13 9.20
C MET A 257 2.58 -5.66 8.39
N ARG A 258 2.74 -5.64 7.08
CA ARG A 258 1.92 -6.39 6.16
C ARG A 258 2.80 -7.02 5.09
N CYS A 259 2.26 -7.99 4.36
CA CYS A 259 2.94 -8.51 3.19
C CYS A 259 2.63 -7.69 1.94
N THR A 260 3.43 -7.87 0.90
CA THR A 260 3.11 -7.35 -0.44
C THR A 260 3.00 -8.49 -1.43
N SER A 261 1.95 -8.51 -2.21
CA SER A 261 1.77 -9.37 -3.38
C SER A 261 1.22 -8.53 -4.53
N GLY A 262 0.80 -9.14 -5.62
CA GLY A 262 0.25 -8.40 -6.74
C GLY A 262 0.26 -9.21 -8.02
N ALA A 263 -0.89 -9.20 -8.69
CA ALA A 263 -1.07 -9.79 -10.00
C ALA A 263 0.03 -9.37 -10.99
N GLY A 264 0.64 -10.37 -11.62
CA GLY A 264 1.62 -10.19 -12.70
C GLY A 264 3.07 -10.34 -12.27
N SER A 265 3.37 -10.44 -10.97
CA SER A 265 4.76 -10.63 -10.49
C SER A 265 5.40 -11.89 -11.05
N GLU A 266 4.68 -13.00 -11.10
CA GLU A 266 5.20 -14.29 -11.54
C GLU A 266 5.42 -14.33 -13.05
N ALA A 267 4.54 -13.70 -13.82
CA ALA A 267 4.69 -13.59 -15.26
C ALA A 267 5.84 -12.63 -15.62
N LEU A 268 6.01 -11.52 -14.88
CA LEU A 268 7.14 -10.61 -15.02
C LEU A 268 8.48 -11.29 -14.69
N MET A 269 8.50 -12.10 -13.63
CA MET A 269 9.67 -12.88 -13.20
C MET A 269 9.87 -14.17 -14.02
N GLY A 270 9.01 -14.40 -15.03
CA GLY A 270 9.21 -15.43 -16.05
C GLY A 270 8.79 -16.84 -15.64
N ASN A 271 7.97 -17.00 -14.60
CA ASN A 271 7.47 -18.30 -14.16
C ASN A 271 6.05 -18.23 -13.56
N ALA A 272 5.05 -18.09 -14.43
CA ALA A 272 3.64 -18.11 -14.06
C ALA A 272 2.94 -19.48 -14.19
N GLU A 273 3.67 -20.54 -14.57
CA GLU A 273 3.14 -21.92 -14.68
C GLU A 273 1.84 -22.05 -15.53
N GLY A 274 1.69 -21.17 -16.53
CA GLY A 274 0.51 -21.06 -17.39
C GLY A 274 -0.75 -20.47 -16.71
N LYS A 275 -0.66 -20.16 -15.41
CA LYS A 275 -1.80 -19.69 -14.61
C LYS A 275 -2.10 -18.22 -14.88
N SER A 276 -3.35 -17.82 -14.64
CA SER A 276 -3.72 -16.41 -14.65
C SER A 276 -3.11 -15.67 -13.46
N MET A 277 -2.96 -14.36 -13.63
CA MET A 277 -2.42 -13.50 -12.60
C MET A 277 -3.30 -13.53 -11.33
N LEU A 278 -4.63 -13.53 -11.48
CA LEU A 278 -5.56 -13.58 -10.35
C LEU A 278 -5.46 -14.90 -9.56
N TYR A 279 -5.28 -16.04 -10.25
CA TYR A 279 -5.14 -17.33 -9.56
C TYR A 279 -3.85 -17.38 -8.74
N LEU A 280 -2.74 -16.90 -9.31
CA LEU A 280 -1.46 -16.83 -8.59
C LEU A 280 -1.55 -15.88 -7.41
N GLU A 281 -2.19 -14.73 -7.57
CA GLU A 281 -2.43 -13.78 -6.49
C GLU A 281 -3.34 -14.37 -5.40
N ALA A 282 -4.36 -15.16 -5.74
CA ALA A 282 -5.15 -15.88 -4.74
C ALA A 282 -4.31 -16.84 -3.89
N ARG A 283 -3.28 -17.48 -4.48
CA ARG A 283 -2.30 -18.28 -3.73
C ARG A 283 -1.46 -17.39 -2.80
N CYS A 284 -0.98 -16.24 -3.27
CA CYS A 284 -0.24 -15.28 -2.44
C CYS A 284 -1.06 -14.89 -1.20
N LEU A 285 -2.32 -14.49 -1.41
CA LEU A 285 -3.20 -14.03 -0.34
C LEU A 285 -3.52 -15.12 0.69
N LEU A 286 -3.63 -16.38 0.25
CA LEU A 286 -3.79 -17.51 1.17
C LEU A 286 -2.50 -17.85 1.93
N VAL A 287 -1.31 -17.67 1.34
CA VAL A 287 -0.04 -17.74 2.08
C VAL A 287 0.02 -16.66 3.15
N ILE A 288 -0.33 -15.41 2.81
CA ILE A 288 -0.37 -14.29 3.75
C ILE A 288 -1.35 -14.57 4.89
N LYS A 289 -2.55 -15.06 4.55
CA LYS A 289 -3.58 -15.44 5.53
C LYS A 289 -3.12 -16.56 6.46
N GLY A 290 -2.55 -17.64 5.90
CA GLY A 290 -2.04 -18.78 6.65
C GLY A 290 -0.85 -18.43 7.54
N GLY A 291 -0.04 -17.45 7.13
CA GLY A 291 1.05 -16.89 7.93
C GLY A 291 0.59 -16.05 9.12
N GLY A 292 -0.71 -15.78 9.24
CA GLY A 292 -1.27 -14.95 10.33
C GLY A 292 -0.94 -13.47 10.20
N VAL A 293 -0.60 -13.01 9.00
CA VAL A 293 -0.32 -11.60 8.72
C VAL A 293 -1.64 -10.82 8.70
N GLN A 294 -1.64 -9.63 9.31
CA GLN A 294 -2.86 -8.83 9.51
C GLN A 294 -3.42 -8.18 8.24
N GLY A 295 -2.57 -8.03 7.21
CA GLY A 295 -2.87 -7.26 6.02
C GLY A 295 -1.98 -7.59 4.83
N THR A 296 -2.30 -6.99 3.69
CA THR A 296 -1.54 -7.06 2.45
C THR A 296 -1.57 -5.72 1.71
N GLN A 297 -0.48 -5.41 1.04
CA GLN A 297 -0.46 -4.55 -0.13
C GLN A 297 -0.67 -5.42 -1.36
N ASN A 298 -1.69 -5.14 -2.17
CA ASN A 298 -1.91 -5.80 -3.45
C ASN A 298 -2.71 -4.92 -4.42
N GLY A 299 -3.11 -5.46 -5.57
CA GLY A 299 -3.67 -4.71 -6.69
C GLY A 299 -2.63 -4.51 -7.78
N SER A 300 -1.89 -5.57 -8.13
CA SER A 300 -0.75 -5.63 -9.04
C SER A 300 0.51 -4.86 -8.60
N VAL A 301 0.37 -3.73 -7.91
CA VAL A 301 1.49 -2.98 -7.30
C VAL A 301 2.52 -2.66 -8.40
N SER A 302 3.80 -2.97 -8.20
CA SER A 302 4.89 -2.70 -9.15
C SER A 302 4.76 -3.45 -10.47
N CYS A 303 3.85 -4.42 -10.56
CA CYS A 303 3.59 -5.20 -11.77
C CYS A 303 2.40 -4.69 -12.59
N VAL A 304 1.81 -3.54 -12.22
CA VAL A 304 0.58 -2.97 -12.83
C VAL A 304 0.67 -2.81 -14.34
N GLY A 305 1.86 -2.55 -14.88
CA GLY A 305 2.09 -2.48 -16.33
C GLY A 305 1.74 -3.79 -17.04
N LEU A 306 1.94 -4.95 -16.39
CA LEU A 306 1.64 -6.25 -16.97
C LEU A 306 0.15 -6.59 -16.87
N ALA A 307 -0.45 -6.47 -15.69
CA ALA A 307 -1.89 -6.72 -15.51
C ALA A 307 -2.71 -5.84 -16.46
N THR A 308 -2.40 -4.54 -16.52
CA THR A 308 -3.13 -3.61 -17.40
C THR A 308 -2.77 -3.73 -18.88
N SER A 309 -1.75 -4.50 -19.27
CA SER A 309 -1.43 -4.73 -20.68
C SER A 309 -2.44 -5.65 -21.37
N VAL A 310 -3.17 -6.48 -20.61
CA VAL A 310 -4.10 -7.49 -21.12
C VAL A 310 -5.57 -7.12 -20.86
N PRO A 311 -6.54 -7.77 -21.55
CA PRO A 311 -7.96 -7.57 -21.28
C PRO A 311 -8.32 -7.82 -19.82
N SER A 312 -9.31 -7.07 -19.31
CA SER A 312 -9.80 -7.19 -17.93
C SER A 312 -8.79 -6.90 -16.81
N GLY A 313 -7.54 -6.52 -17.10
CA GLY A 313 -6.52 -6.28 -16.08
C GLY A 313 -6.90 -5.30 -14.97
N VAL A 314 -7.56 -4.18 -15.30
CA VAL A 314 -8.02 -3.22 -14.29
C VAL A 314 -9.16 -3.81 -13.42
N ARG A 315 -10.01 -4.68 -13.98
CA ARG A 315 -11.04 -5.39 -13.21
C ARG A 315 -10.39 -6.43 -12.31
N GLU A 316 -9.37 -7.11 -12.80
CA GLU A 316 -8.63 -8.11 -12.04
C GLU A 316 -7.92 -7.50 -10.82
N ILE A 317 -7.28 -6.35 -10.98
CA ILE A 317 -6.71 -5.57 -9.87
C ILE A 317 -7.75 -5.29 -8.77
N LEU A 318 -8.98 -4.93 -9.15
CA LEU A 318 -10.06 -4.76 -8.16
C LEU A 318 -10.49 -6.09 -7.53
N ALA A 319 -10.47 -7.18 -8.30
CA ALA A 319 -10.82 -8.51 -7.82
C ALA A 319 -9.82 -9.02 -6.77
N GLU A 320 -8.50 -8.88 -6.99
CA GLU A 320 -7.50 -9.28 -5.98
C GLU A 320 -7.58 -8.44 -4.70
N ASN A 321 -7.90 -7.14 -4.80
CA ASN A 321 -8.14 -6.31 -3.61
C ASN A 321 -9.36 -6.83 -2.84
N LEU A 322 -10.45 -7.14 -3.55
CA LEU A 322 -11.66 -7.69 -2.94
C LEU A 322 -11.40 -9.06 -2.30
N LEU A 323 -10.57 -9.89 -2.92
CA LEU A 323 -10.14 -11.18 -2.40
C LEU A 323 -9.42 -11.02 -1.05
N ALA A 324 -8.49 -10.05 -0.94
CA ALA A 324 -7.80 -9.75 0.31
C ALA A 324 -8.79 -9.35 1.42
N ALA A 325 -9.72 -8.43 1.13
CA ALA A 325 -10.74 -8.00 2.09
C ALA A 325 -11.70 -9.15 2.47
N MET A 326 -12.05 -10.01 1.52
CA MET A 326 -12.86 -11.21 1.77
C MET A 326 -12.17 -12.18 2.75
N LEU A 327 -10.85 -12.31 2.67
CA LEU A 327 -10.03 -13.13 3.57
C LEU A 327 -9.85 -12.52 4.97
N GLY A 328 -10.37 -11.33 5.20
CA GLY A 328 -10.23 -10.64 6.48
C GLY A 328 -8.89 -9.92 6.66
N LEU A 329 -8.18 -9.64 5.56
CA LEU A 329 -6.91 -8.91 5.57
C LEU A 329 -7.18 -7.41 5.40
N GLU A 330 -6.40 -6.57 6.10
CA GLU A 330 -6.24 -5.17 5.73
C GLU A 330 -5.75 -5.09 4.27
N CYS A 331 -6.38 -4.26 3.44
CA CYS A 331 -6.02 -4.11 2.04
C CYS A 331 -5.48 -2.70 1.76
N ALA A 332 -4.16 -2.61 1.58
CA ALA A 332 -3.48 -1.44 1.02
C ALA A 332 -3.45 -1.60 -0.51
N SER A 333 -4.35 -0.90 -1.21
CA SER A 333 -4.86 -1.36 -2.50
C SER A 333 -4.12 -0.81 -3.72
N SER A 334 -2.79 -0.77 -3.67
CA SER A 334 -1.93 -0.31 -4.77
C SER A 334 -2.28 1.13 -5.15
N ASN A 335 -2.67 1.40 -6.41
CA ASN A 335 -2.72 2.75 -6.99
C ASN A 335 -1.39 3.51 -6.88
N ASP A 336 -0.32 2.80 -6.62
CA ASP A 336 0.97 3.28 -6.15
C ASP A 336 2.03 3.32 -7.26
N GLN A 337 1.65 2.92 -8.49
CA GLN A 337 2.57 2.65 -9.59
C GLN A 337 2.04 3.14 -10.94
N THR A 338 2.93 3.66 -11.78
CA THR A 338 2.60 4.11 -13.14
C THR A 338 2.37 2.93 -14.08
N PHE A 339 1.37 3.05 -14.97
CA PHE A 339 1.10 2.06 -16.03
C PHE A 339 0.66 2.65 -17.36
N THR A 340 0.36 3.95 -17.39
CA THR A 340 -0.25 4.63 -18.54
C THR A 340 0.24 6.05 -18.66
N HIS A 341 0.26 6.54 -19.90
CA HIS A 341 0.53 7.95 -20.21
C HIS A 341 -0.76 8.79 -20.24
N SER A 342 -1.93 8.20 -19.99
CA SER A 342 -3.23 8.83 -20.13
C SER A 342 -3.91 9.05 -18.79
N ASP A 343 -4.16 10.31 -18.44
CA ASP A 343 -4.90 10.71 -17.22
C ASP A 343 -6.24 10.00 -17.10
N ILE A 344 -6.99 9.91 -18.20
CA ILE A 344 -8.30 9.21 -18.21
C ILE A 344 -8.16 7.75 -17.74
N ARG A 345 -7.08 7.08 -18.13
CA ARG A 345 -6.90 5.64 -17.89
C ARG A 345 -6.42 5.39 -16.46
N ARG A 346 -5.48 6.19 -15.95
CA ARG A 346 -5.02 6.11 -14.55
C ARG A 346 -6.11 6.49 -13.56
N THR A 347 -6.95 7.48 -13.89
CA THR A 347 -8.12 7.85 -13.09
C THR A 347 -9.16 6.73 -13.07
N ALA A 348 -9.47 6.11 -14.21
CA ALA A 348 -10.41 4.98 -14.25
C ALA A 348 -9.95 3.80 -13.39
N ARG A 349 -8.64 3.48 -13.41
CA ARG A 349 -8.04 2.46 -12.53
C ARG A 349 -8.19 2.85 -11.06
N MET A 350 -7.82 4.07 -10.70
CA MET A 350 -7.87 4.58 -9.32
C MET A 350 -9.26 4.60 -8.71
N LEU A 351 -10.27 4.98 -9.50
CA LEU A 351 -11.66 5.02 -9.03
C LEU A 351 -12.19 3.66 -8.58
N MET A 352 -11.60 2.55 -9.03
CA MET A 352 -12.00 1.21 -8.59
C MET A 352 -11.84 1.02 -7.07
N GLN A 353 -10.82 1.64 -6.47
CA GLN A 353 -10.57 1.55 -5.02
C GLN A 353 -11.03 2.80 -4.28
N MET A 354 -10.93 3.99 -4.89
CA MET A 354 -11.35 5.25 -4.24
C MET A 354 -12.86 5.28 -3.98
N LEU A 355 -13.69 4.90 -4.96
CA LEU A 355 -15.14 4.97 -4.83
C LEU A 355 -15.69 4.12 -3.69
N PRO A 356 -15.33 2.83 -3.54
CA PRO A 356 -15.79 2.02 -2.40
C PRO A 356 -15.02 2.32 -1.11
N GLY A 357 -13.79 2.81 -1.23
CA GLY A 357 -12.81 2.90 -0.16
C GLY A 357 -12.21 1.53 0.21
N THR A 358 -10.90 1.48 0.40
CA THR A 358 -10.17 0.34 0.98
C THR A 358 -9.53 0.76 2.29
N ASP A 359 -8.82 -0.12 2.99
CA ASP A 359 -8.13 0.29 4.21
C ASP A 359 -7.11 1.38 3.88
N PHE A 360 -6.34 1.23 2.79
CA PHE A 360 -5.60 2.34 2.16
C PHE A 360 -5.89 2.42 0.67
N ILE A 361 -6.56 3.50 0.22
CA ILE A 361 -6.99 3.70 -1.18
C ILE A 361 -5.80 3.67 -2.12
N PHE A 362 -4.74 4.37 -1.74
CA PHE A 362 -3.42 4.14 -2.28
C PHE A 362 -2.57 3.51 -1.19
N SER A 363 -1.76 2.54 -1.59
CA SER A 363 -0.62 2.08 -0.80
C SER A 363 0.66 2.83 -1.16
N GLY A 364 0.56 3.96 -1.88
CA GLY A 364 1.74 4.69 -2.34
C GLY A 364 1.42 5.80 -3.32
N TYR A 365 0.48 6.69 -3.00
CA TYR A 365 0.34 7.96 -3.72
C TYR A 365 1.69 8.70 -3.70
N SER A 366 2.23 9.19 -4.81
CA SER A 366 3.51 9.90 -4.72
C SER A 366 3.32 11.28 -4.10
N SER A 367 3.80 11.52 -2.88
CA SER A 367 3.76 12.86 -2.27
C SER A 367 4.82 13.79 -2.82
N THR A 368 5.62 13.31 -3.77
CA THR A 368 6.58 14.06 -4.55
C THR A 368 6.24 13.93 -6.04
N PRO A 369 6.68 14.85 -6.92
CA PRO A 369 6.48 14.70 -8.36
C PRO A 369 7.05 13.36 -8.85
N ASN A 370 6.41 12.72 -9.82
CA ASN A 370 6.79 11.36 -10.23
C ASN A 370 8.23 11.23 -10.75
N TYR A 371 8.86 12.32 -11.19
CA TYR A 371 10.28 12.27 -11.54
C TYR A 371 11.20 11.99 -10.35
N ASP A 372 10.73 12.22 -9.13
CA ASP A 372 11.41 11.95 -7.86
C ASP A 372 10.96 10.65 -7.20
N ASN A 373 9.91 10.04 -7.71
CA ASN A 373 9.38 8.81 -7.16
C ASN A 373 10.34 7.63 -7.46
N MET A 374 11.01 7.14 -6.43
CA MET A 374 12.00 6.06 -6.54
C MET A 374 11.41 4.66 -6.69
N PHE A 375 10.08 4.54 -6.63
CA PHE A 375 9.34 3.35 -7.07
C PHE A 375 8.97 3.44 -8.57
N ALA A 376 9.72 4.21 -9.37
CA ALA A 376 9.46 4.41 -10.80
C ALA A 376 8.13 5.10 -11.13
N GLY A 377 7.65 5.95 -10.24
CA GLY A 377 6.43 6.73 -10.43
C GLY A 377 5.20 6.03 -9.88
N SER A 378 4.33 6.79 -9.23
CA SER A 378 3.00 6.37 -8.78
C SER A 378 1.89 6.72 -9.77
N ASN A 379 0.74 6.07 -9.63
CA ASN A 379 -0.43 6.33 -10.48
C ASN A 379 -0.95 7.78 -10.31
N PHE A 380 -0.78 8.36 -9.12
CA PHE A 380 -1.01 9.77 -8.82
C PHE A 380 0.19 10.33 -8.08
N ASP A 381 0.52 11.60 -8.33
CA ASP A 381 1.66 12.26 -7.71
C ASP A 381 1.33 13.64 -7.13
N ALA A 382 2.34 14.35 -6.62
CA ALA A 382 2.15 15.64 -5.96
C ALA A 382 1.47 16.70 -6.87
N GLU A 383 1.57 16.57 -8.18
CA GLU A 383 0.94 17.49 -9.13
C GLU A 383 -0.56 17.21 -9.28
N ASP A 384 -1.05 16.06 -8.79
CA ASP A 384 -2.47 15.67 -8.80
C ASP A 384 -3.22 15.99 -7.49
N PHE A 385 -2.59 16.62 -6.49
CA PHE A 385 -3.21 16.83 -5.17
C PHE A 385 -4.52 17.63 -5.26
N ASP A 386 -4.57 18.65 -6.10
CA ASP A 386 -5.75 19.49 -6.29
C ASP A 386 -6.87 18.71 -6.99
N ASP A 387 -6.56 17.99 -8.07
CA ASP A 387 -7.53 17.12 -8.75
C ASP A 387 -8.11 16.06 -7.81
N TYR A 388 -7.26 15.45 -6.97
CA TYR A 388 -7.71 14.44 -6.01
C TYR A 388 -8.66 15.03 -4.95
N ASN A 389 -8.37 16.24 -4.43
CA ASN A 389 -9.27 16.95 -3.51
C ASN A 389 -10.59 17.36 -4.18
N ILE A 390 -10.54 17.78 -5.45
CA ILE A 390 -11.73 18.12 -6.23
C ILE A 390 -12.59 16.87 -6.47
N LEU A 391 -12.00 15.71 -6.79
CA LEU A 391 -12.74 14.45 -6.96
C LEU A 391 -13.46 14.03 -5.66
N GLN A 392 -12.80 14.14 -4.51
CA GLN A 392 -13.43 13.88 -3.21
C GLN A 392 -14.66 14.78 -2.99
N ARG A 393 -14.54 16.07 -3.30
CA ARG A 393 -15.63 17.05 -3.22
C ARG A 393 -16.75 16.74 -4.20
N ASP A 394 -16.44 16.45 -5.45
CA ASP A 394 -17.44 16.26 -6.52
C ASP A 394 -18.27 15.00 -6.30
N LEU A 395 -17.63 13.93 -5.81
CA LEU A 395 -18.27 12.63 -5.62
C LEU A 395 -18.82 12.44 -4.20
N LYS A 396 -18.50 13.35 -3.28
CA LYS A 396 -18.72 13.19 -1.83
C LYS A 396 -18.16 11.86 -1.32
N VAL A 397 -16.93 11.58 -1.72
CA VAL A 397 -16.15 10.39 -1.36
C VAL A 397 -14.96 10.82 -0.53
N ASP A 398 -14.70 10.11 0.58
CA ASP A 398 -13.50 10.36 1.37
C ASP A 398 -12.32 9.59 0.78
N GLY A 399 -11.39 10.34 0.19
CA GLY A 399 -10.13 9.81 -0.35
C GLY A 399 -9.01 9.81 0.68
N GLY A 400 -9.28 10.19 1.94
CA GLY A 400 -8.30 10.25 3.01
C GLY A 400 -7.37 11.47 2.96
N LEU A 401 -7.54 12.39 2.00
CA LEU A 401 -6.72 13.60 1.88
C LEU A 401 -7.55 14.86 2.05
N ARG A 402 -6.90 15.94 2.47
CA ARG A 402 -7.53 17.24 2.71
C ARG A 402 -6.76 18.36 2.00
N PRO A 403 -7.45 19.43 1.55
CA PRO A 403 -6.78 20.62 1.06
C PRO A 403 -5.98 21.30 2.18
N VAL A 404 -4.84 21.87 1.82
CA VAL A 404 -3.90 22.56 2.73
C VAL A 404 -3.55 23.93 2.18
N SER A 405 -3.12 24.85 3.04
CA SER A 405 -2.61 26.16 2.61
C SER A 405 -1.10 26.11 2.34
N GLU A 406 -0.62 26.95 1.42
CA GLU A 406 0.83 27.08 1.17
C GLU A 406 1.60 27.52 2.43
N GLU A 407 1.00 28.40 3.25
CA GLU A 407 1.59 28.86 4.51
C GLU A 407 1.82 27.71 5.50
N ASP A 408 0.81 26.85 5.69
CA ASP A 408 0.90 25.69 6.58
C ASP A 408 1.93 24.68 6.05
N VAL A 409 1.95 24.46 4.73
CA VAL A 409 2.93 23.57 4.06
C VAL A 409 4.35 24.08 4.29
N ILE A 410 4.63 25.36 4.04
CA ILE A 410 5.95 25.96 4.28
C ILE A 410 6.33 25.84 5.76
N ALA A 411 5.39 26.03 6.68
CA ALA A 411 5.64 25.92 8.11
C ALA A 411 6.05 24.50 8.54
N VAL A 412 5.32 23.46 8.12
CA VAL A 412 5.65 22.08 8.48
C VAL A 412 6.93 21.59 7.81
N ARG A 413 7.17 21.97 6.55
CA ARG A 413 8.43 21.67 5.84
C ARG A 413 9.63 22.33 6.52
N THR A 414 9.48 23.59 6.93
CA THR A 414 10.53 24.33 7.68
C THR A 414 10.84 23.64 9.00
N LYS A 415 9.81 23.28 9.77
CA LYS A 415 9.97 22.55 11.03
C LYS A 415 10.72 21.24 10.83
N ALA A 416 10.36 20.46 9.81
CA ALA A 416 11.00 19.18 9.51
C ALA A 416 12.48 19.34 9.13
N ALA A 417 12.80 20.26 8.22
CA ALA A 417 14.18 20.54 7.84
C ALA A 417 15.05 21.01 9.03
N LYS A 418 14.49 21.84 9.91
CA LYS A 418 15.18 22.29 11.13
C LYS A 418 15.34 21.18 12.17
N CYS A 419 14.37 20.28 12.32
CA CYS A 419 14.52 19.08 13.14
C CYS A 419 15.66 18.19 12.62
N MET A 420 15.75 18.00 11.30
CA MET A 420 16.86 17.28 10.67
C MET A 420 18.21 17.95 10.93
N GLN A 421 18.28 19.28 10.82
CA GLN A 421 19.48 20.06 11.15
C GLN A 421 19.94 19.82 12.60
N VAL A 422 19.00 19.78 13.56
CA VAL A 422 19.28 19.47 14.97
C VAL A 422 19.78 18.02 15.12
N VAL A 423 19.09 17.05 14.54
CA VAL A 423 19.44 15.62 14.63
C VAL A 423 20.83 15.37 14.06
N PHE A 424 21.12 15.89 12.87
CA PHE A 424 22.42 15.70 12.22
C PHE A 424 23.55 16.33 13.03
N LYS A 425 23.34 17.55 13.54
CA LYS A 425 24.32 18.23 14.40
C LYS A 425 24.60 17.45 15.68
N ALA A 426 23.55 16.98 16.36
CA ALA A 426 23.67 16.28 17.64
C ALA A 426 24.35 14.90 17.48
N LEU A 427 24.11 14.20 16.38
CA LEU A 427 24.68 12.87 16.11
C LEU A 427 26.05 12.93 15.42
N GLY A 428 26.54 14.14 15.10
CA GLY A 428 27.80 14.33 14.38
C GLY A 428 27.76 13.80 12.95
N PHE A 429 26.61 13.94 12.29
CA PHE A 429 26.43 13.66 10.86
C PHE A 429 26.82 14.89 10.01
N PRO A 430 26.95 14.75 8.69
CA PRO A 430 27.37 15.85 7.82
C PRO A 430 26.42 17.04 7.93
N GLU A 431 26.98 18.24 8.06
CA GLU A 431 26.21 19.46 8.32
C GLU A 431 25.04 19.67 7.34
N ILE A 432 23.93 20.18 7.86
CA ILE A 432 22.81 20.68 7.08
C ILE A 432 22.81 22.21 7.22
N THR A 433 23.07 22.93 6.13
CA THR A 433 23.17 24.39 6.16
C THR A 433 21.79 25.06 6.11
N ASP A 434 21.71 26.33 6.49
CA ASP A 434 20.45 27.09 6.37
C ASP A 434 20.04 27.29 4.90
N GLU A 435 21.00 27.35 3.98
CA GLU A 435 20.73 27.38 2.54
C GLU A 435 20.07 26.07 2.09
N GLU A 436 20.61 24.93 2.51
CA GLU A 436 20.02 23.63 2.21
C GLU A 436 18.61 23.51 2.80
N VAL A 437 18.40 23.95 4.04
CA VAL A 437 17.07 24.03 4.66
C VAL A 437 16.11 24.81 3.76
N MET A 438 16.45 26.06 3.40
CA MET A 438 15.55 26.90 2.60
C MET A 438 15.26 26.33 1.22
N GLN A 439 16.25 25.71 0.56
CA GLN A 439 16.03 25.07 -0.73
C GLN A 439 15.06 23.90 -0.64
N ASN A 440 15.20 23.03 0.38
CA ASN A 440 14.29 21.90 0.56
C ASN A 440 12.88 22.34 0.99
N VAL A 441 12.77 23.39 1.80
CA VAL A 441 11.47 23.92 2.25
C VAL A 441 10.63 24.41 1.08
N LEU A 442 11.24 25.09 0.11
CA LEU A 442 10.54 25.71 -1.02
C LEU A 442 10.52 24.83 -2.28
N ALA A 443 11.12 23.65 -2.25
CA ALA A 443 11.21 22.76 -3.40
C ALA A 443 9.84 22.13 -3.73
N ASN A 444 9.53 22.02 -5.03
CA ASN A 444 8.58 21.05 -5.53
C ASN A 444 9.23 19.65 -5.57
N GLY A 445 10.49 19.60 -5.99
CA GLY A 445 11.27 18.37 -5.92
C GLY A 445 12.78 18.59 -6.03
N SER A 446 13.54 17.53 -6.25
CA SER A 446 15.00 17.50 -6.16
C SER A 446 15.69 18.34 -7.23
N LYS A 447 14.96 18.75 -8.27
CA LYS A 447 15.42 19.71 -9.28
C LYS A 447 15.61 21.11 -8.72
N ASP A 448 14.87 21.47 -7.67
CA ASP A 448 14.94 22.78 -7.01
C ASP A 448 16.06 22.83 -5.95
N VAL A 449 16.50 21.66 -5.48
CA VAL A 449 17.58 21.52 -4.49
C VAL A 449 18.94 21.51 -5.20
N THR A 450 19.54 22.68 -5.33
CA THR A 450 20.85 22.86 -5.99
C THR A 450 22.04 22.53 -5.08
N HIS A 451 21.85 22.58 -3.76
CA HIS A 451 22.84 22.19 -2.77
C HIS A 451 23.24 20.72 -2.96
N LYS A 452 24.55 20.46 -2.97
CA LYS A 452 25.10 19.12 -3.19
C LYS A 452 25.66 18.57 -1.89
N ARG A 453 24.96 17.59 -1.31
CA ARG A 453 25.47 16.85 -0.16
C ARG A 453 26.72 16.05 -0.52
N ASN A 454 27.62 15.88 0.44
CA ASN A 454 28.77 15.01 0.27
C ASN A 454 28.36 13.55 0.51
N ILE A 455 28.03 12.86 -0.58
CA ILE A 455 27.56 11.47 -0.57
C ILE A 455 28.45 10.56 0.27
N ASN A 456 29.78 10.69 0.17
CA ASN A 456 30.67 9.80 0.92
C ASN A 456 30.57 9.98 2.44
N GLU A 457 30.39 11.21 2.91
CA GLU A 457 30.21 11.48 4.34
C GLU A 457 28.81 11.09 4.83
N ASP A 458 27.79 11.28 4.00
CA ASP A 458 26.43 10.78 4.29
C ASP A 458 26.43 9.25 4.41
N LEU A 459 27.07 8.53 3.49
CA LEU A 459 27.13 7.07 3.54
C LEU A 459 27.90 6.56 4.78
N LYS A 460 28.88 7.31 5.30
CA LYS A 460 29.53 6.99 6.58
C LYS A 460 28.57 7.18 7.76
N ALA A 461 27.77 8.25 7.74
CA ALA A 461 26.74 8.47 8.76
C ALA A 461 25.64 7.40 8.71
N ALA A 462 25.15 7.07 7.52
CA ALA A 462 24.18 5.99 7.31
C ALA A 462 24.70 4.66 7.85
N LYS A 463 25.98 4.35 7.61
CA LYS A 463 26.61 3.14 8.13
C LYS A 463 26.62 3.07 9.66
N ARG A 464 26.80 4.20 10.38
CA ARG A 464 26.73 4.22 11.84
C ARG A 464 25.34 3.80 12.36
N ILE A 465 24.27 4.23 11.68
CA ILE A 465 22.91 3.76 11.99
C ILE A 465 22.82 2.26 11.71
N GLN A 466 23.23 1.81 10.52
CA GLN A 466 23.18 0.39 10.13
C GLN A 466 23.92 -0.54 11.10
N ASP A 467 25.09 -0.11 11.58
CA ASP A 467 25.92 -0.86 12.52
C ASP A 467 25.32 -0.85 13.95
N GLY A 468 24.32 0.00 14.21
CA GLY A 468 23.60 0.09 15.49
C GLY A 468 24.18 1.11 16.47
N ASP A 469 25.07 2.00 16.02
CA ASP A 469 25.62 3.08 16.85
C ASP A 469 24.57 4.16 17.16
N VAL A 470 23.51 4.23 16.35
CA VAL A 470 22.42 5.20 16.45
C VAL A 470 21.09 4.48 16.32
N SER A 471 20.18 4.76 17.25
CA SER A 471 18.81 4.24 17.27
C SER A 471 17.77 5.36 17.24
N GLY A 472 16.49 5.00 17.11
CA GLY A 472 15.36 5.92 17.24
C GLY A 472 15.36 6.69 18.55
N LEU A 473 15.84 6.09 19.65
CA LEU A 473 15.96 6.79 20.94
C LEU A 473 17.04 7.87 20.93
N ASP A 474 18.08 7.74 20.11
CA ASP A 474 19.11 8.76 20.00
C ASP A 474 18.63 9.96 19.18
N ILE A 475 17.74 9.73 18.21
CA ILE A 475 16.97 10.78 17.51
C ILE A 475 16.06 11.51 18.50
N VAL A 476 15.32 10.77 19.34
CA VAL A 476 14.48 11.35 20.41
C VAL A 476 15.32 12.23 21.34
N LYS A 477 16.46 11.74 21.82
CA LYS A 477 17.36 12.52 22.70
C LYS A 477 17.91 13.77 22.01
N ALA A 478 18.27 13.69 20.73
CA ALA A 478 18.76 14.83 19.97
C ALA A 478 17.72 15.96 19.93
N LEU A 479 16.47 15.61 19.61
CA LEU A 479 15.36 16.57 19.54
C LEU A 479 14.91 17.07 20.93
N ALA A 480 14.91 16.20 21.95
CA ALA A 480 14.52 16.55 23.32
C ALA A 480 15.47 17.58 23.97
N ASN A 481 16.73 17.65 23.51
CA ASN A 481 17.71 18.65 23.94
C ASN A 481 17.70 19.93 23.08
N SER A 482 16.65 20.13 22.28
CA SER A 482 16.44 21.29 21.43
C SER A 482 15.09 21.95 21.70
N GLU A 483 14.70 22.93 20.90
CA GLU A 483 13.35 23.53 20.96
C GLU A 483 12.24 22.59 20.46
N TYR A 484 12.56 21.56 19.66
CA TYR A 484 11.62 20.59 19.07
C TYR A 484 11.28 19.42 20.00
N THR A 485 11.07 19.72 21.28
CA THR A 485 10.68 18.73 22.31
C THR A 485 9.38 18.01 21.99
N ASP A 486 8.50 18.66 21.22
CA ASP A 486 7.21 18.14 20.81
C ASP A 486 7.35 17.02 19.75
N VAL A 487 8.31 17.17 18.81
CA VAL A 487 8.66 16.13 17.83
C VAL A 487 9.37 14.96 18.52
N ALA A 488 10.25 15.26 19.50
CA ALA A 488 10.89 14.23 20.32
C ALA A 488 9.84 13.36 21.04
N GLN A 489 8.84 13.98 21.66
CA GLN A 489 7.73 13.25 22.28
C GLN A 489 6.94 12.43 21.26
N SER A 490 6.70 12.99 20.06
CA SER A 490 5.95 12.29 19.02
C SER A 490 6.64 11.00 18.57
N ILE A 491 7.95 11.06 18.27
CA ILE A 491 8.72 9.88 17.88
C ILE A 491 8.76 8.86 19.03
N LEU A 492 8.90 9.32 20.28
CA LEU A 492 8.85 8.43 21.44
C LEU A 492 7.51 7.70 21.57
N GLU A 493 6.38 8.40 21.34
CA GLU A 493 5.04 7.79 21.35
C GLU A 493 4.86 6.77 20.21
N MET A 494 5.43 7.00 19.03
CA MET A 494 5.47 6.00 17.96
C MET A 494 6.25 4.75 18.38
N LEU A 495 7.41 4.91 19.02
CA LEU A 495 8.19 3.78 19.54
C LEU A 495 7.44 3.02 20.64
N LYS A 496 6.61 3.71 21.45
CA LYS A 496 5.79 3.09 22.50
C LYS A 496 4.66 2.22 21.96
N GLN A 497 4.22 2.40 20.71
CA GLN A 497 3.24 1.50 20.07
C GLN A 497 3.73 0.05 20.02
N ARG A 498 5.05 -0.15 19.99
CA ARG A 498 5.69 -1.46 20.04
C ARG A 498 5.55 -2.17 21.37
N ILE A 499 5.20 -1.43 22.43
CA ILE A 499 5.02 -1.98 23.77
C ILE A 499 3.55 -2.40 23.97
N SER A 500 2.60 -1.60 23.49
CA SER A 500 1.17 -1.96 23.61
C SER A 500 0.78 -3.07 22.64
N GLY A 501 1.34 -3.06 21.43
CA GLY A 501 0.98 -3.99 20.36
C GLY A 501 -0.39 -3.71 19.73
N ASP A 502 -1.08 -2.64 20.14
CA ASP A 502 -2.43 -2.32 19.66
C ASP A 502 -2.47 -2.11 18.13
N TYR A 503 -1.43 -1.45 17.59
CA TYR A 503 -1.32 -1.20 16.15
C TYR A 503 -0.85 -2.41 15.31
N LEU A 504 -0.66 -3.57 15.94
CA LEU A 504 -0.41 -4.84 15.22
C LEU A 504 -1.69 -5.42 14.61
N HIS A 505 -2.85 -4.94 15.06
CA HIS A 505 -4.13 -5.45 14.60
C HIS A 505 -4.48 -4.97 13.18
N THR A 506 -5.34 -5.77 12.54
CA THR A 506 -5.83 -5.54 11.17
C THR A 506 -6.32 -4.11 10.98
N ALA A 507 -5.79 -3.44 9.96
CA ALA A 507 -6.17 -2.10 9.55
C ALA A 507 -5.85 -1.00 10.59
N ALA A 508 -4.82 -1.19 11.43
CA ALA A 508 -4.45 -0.21 12.43
C ALA A 508 -3.67 1.00 11.87
N ILE A 509 -4.13 2.20 12.21
CA ILE A 509 -3.46 3.50 12.09
C ILE A 509 -3.57 4.26 13.42
N LEU A 510 -3.01 5.46 13.51
CA LEU A 510 -3.03 6.29 14.71
C LEU A 510 -3.58 7.69 14.41
N ASP A 511 -4.35 8.24 15.35
CA ASP A 511 -4.69 9.66 15.33
C ASP A 511 -3.56 10.55 15.88
N ASP A 512 -3.81 11.86 15.95
CA ASP A 512 -2.86 12.87 16.44
C ASP A 512 -2.55 12.78 17.95
N ARG A 513 -3.27 11.90 18.67
CA ARG A 513 -3.11 11.56 20.08
C ARG A 513 -2.60 10.14 20.28
N PHE A 514 -2.12 9.51 19.22
CA PHE A 514 -1.61 8.13 19.21
C PHE A 514 -2.65 7.10 19.66
N GLN A 515 -3.94 7.39 19.50
CA GLN A 515 -4.99 6.40 19.67
C GLN A 515 -5.04 5.52 18.42
N VAL A 516 -4.99 4.21 18.63
CA VAL A 516 -5.08 3.26 17.53
C VAL A 516 -6.50 3.22 17.00
N HIS A 517 -6.65 3.35 15.68
CA HIS A 517 -7.89 3.06 14.96
C HIS A 517 -7.65 1.86 14.04
N SER A 518 -8.29 0.74 14.36
CA SER A 518 -8.19 -0.52 13.61
C SER A 518 -9.56 -1.11 13.34
N SER A 519 -9.59 -2.22 12.61
CA SER A 519 -10.83 -3.00 12.40
C SER A 519 -11.43 -3.56 13.70
N ILE A 520 -10.66 -3.62 14.80
CA ILE A 520 -11.14 -4.13 16.09
C ILE A 520 -12.04 -3.12 16.80
N ASN A 521 -11.61 -1.85 16.88
CA ASN A 521 -12.36 -0.81 17.58
C ASN A 521 -13.14 0.11 16.64
N ASN A 522 -12.85 0.09 15.34
CA ASN A 522 -13.60 0.78 14.29
C ASN A 522 -13.96 -0.22 13.17
N PRO A 523 -14.73 -1.29 13.47
CA PRO A 523 -15.12 -2.28 12.47
C PRO A 523 -16.04 -1.65 11.42
N ASN A 524 -15.85 -2.04 10.16
CA ASN A 524 -16.83 -1.72 9.13
C ASN A 524 -18.16 -2.45 9.38
N THR A 525 -19.27 -1.71 9.39
CA THR A 525 -20.63 -2.20 9.67
C THR A 525 -21.60 -1.90 8.53
N TYR A 526 -21.13 -1.96 7.28
CA TYR A 526 -21.96 -1.70 6.11
C TYR A 526 -23.08 -2.75 5.96
N ALA A 527 -24.31 -2.28 5.86
CA ALA A 527 -25.52 -3.04 5.59
C ALA A 527 -26.45 -2.28 4.60
N GLY A 528 -25.87 -1.54 3.66
CA GLY A 528 -26.59 -0.75 2.65
C GLY A 528 -26.77 0.74 2.99
N PRO A 529 -27.59 1.47 2.22
CA PRO A 529 -27.88 2.89 2.44
C PRO A 529 -28.28 3.22 3.89
N GLY A 530 -27.73 4.30 4.44
CA GLY A 530 -27.98 4.71 5.85
C GLY A 530 -27.13 4.00 6.91
N THR A 531 -26.25 3.09 6.49
CA THR A 531 -25.32 2.37 7.36
C THR A 531 -23.88 2.50 6.86
N GLY A 532 -22.91 1.95 7.61
CA GLY A 532 -21.49 2.00 7.30
C GLY A 532 -20.91 3.42 7.37
N TYR A 533 -19.70 3.59 6.86
CA TYR A 533 -19.05 4.90 6.81
C TYR A 533 -19.75 5.88 5.87
N ARG A 534 -19.87 7.13 6.32
CA ARG A 534 -20.47 8.24 5.59
C ARG A 534 -19.61 9.48 5.76
N LEU A 535 -19.26 10.13 4.65
CA LEU A 535 -18.61 11.43 4.69
C LEU A 535 -19.65 12.50 5.03
N GLU A 536 -19.68 12.91 6.30
CA GLU A 536 -20.61 13.89 6.85
C GLU A 536 -19.97 14.73 7.96
N GLY A 537 -20.71 15.70 8.49
CA GLY A 537 -20.23 16.55 9.59
C GLY A 537 -18.96 17.31 9.24
N GLU A 538 -18.03 17.37 10.20
CA GLU A 538 -16.80 18.15 10.10
C GLU A 538 -15.89 17.68 8.96
N GLU A 539 -15.79 16.37 8.73
CA GLU A 539 -14.95 15.81 7.67
C GLU A 539 -15.45 16.22 6.28
N TRP A 540 -16.77 16.26 6.08
CA TRP A 540 -17.33 16.79 4.84
C TRP A 540 -17.06 18.28 4.65
N GLU A 541 -17.10 19.07 5.73
CA GLU A 541 -16.73 20.49 5.65
C GLU A 541 -15.24 20.69 5.35
N LYS A 542 -14.35 19.79 5.77
CA LYS A 542 -12.93 19.85 5.38
C LYS A 542 -12.75 19.55 3.89
N VAL A 543 -13.42 18.52 3.36
CA VAL A 543 -13.35 18.15 1.93
C VAL A 543 -13.88 19.27 1.02
N LYS A 544 -14.94 19.98 1.42
CA LYS A 544 -15.49 21.09 0.62
C LYS A 544 -14.60 22.34 0.57
N ARG A 545 -13.74 22.56 1.57
CA ARG A 545 -12.94 23.78 1.76
C ARG A 545 -11.69 23.80 0.86
N ILE A 546 -11.90 23.64 -0.45
CA ILE A 546 -10.82 23.74 -1.44
C ILE A 546 -10.43 25.22 -1.68
N PRO A 547 -9.14 25.56 -1.83
CA PRO A 547 -8.70 26.95 -2.03
C PRO A 547 -9.25 27.63 -3.30
N GLN A 548 -9.63 26.83 -4.30
CA GLN A 548 -10.13 27.29 -5.59
C GLN A 548 -11.61 27.74 -5.53
N ALA A 549 -12.33 27.43 -4.45
CA ALA A 549 -13.74 27.78 -4.31
C ALA A 549 -13.91 29.28 -4.02
N ILE A 550 -14.61 29.98 -4.92
CA ILE A 550 -14.93 31.40 -4.78
C ILE A 550 -16.30 31.55 -4.10
N ASP A 551 -16.40 32.46 -3.15
CA ASP A 551 -17.70 32.86 -2.58
C ASP A 551 -18.53 33.59 -3.64
N PRO A 552 -19.71 33.06 -4.03
CA PRO A 552 -20.54 33.68 -5.07
C PRO A 552 -20.93 35.14 -4.77
N ASP A 553 -21.02 35.53 -3.49
CA ASP A 553 -21.37 36.91 -3.11
C ASP A 553 -20.22 37.91 -3.40
N THR A 554 -19.02 37.41 -3.70
CA THR A 554 -17.83 38.22 -4.04
C THR A 554 -17.61 38.38 -5.55
N ILE A 555 -18.42 37.72 -6.38
CA ILE A 555 -18.33 37.79 -7.84
C ILE A 555 -19.10 39.03 -8.33
N ASN A 556 -18.34 40.04 -8.78
CA ASN A 556 -18.89 41.27 -9.38
C ASN A 556 -19.27 41.10 -10.86
#